data_AF-A0A936MCV9-F1
#
_entry.id   AF-A0A936MCV9-F1
#
_cell.length_a   1.000
_cell.length_b   1.000
_cell.length_c   1.000
_cell.angle_alpha   90.00
_cell.angle_beta   90.00
_cell.angle_gamma   90.00
#
_symmetry.space_group_name_H-M   'P 1'
#
loop_
_entity.id
_entity.type
_entity.pdbx_description
1 polymer ?
#
loop_
_entity_poly.entity_id
_entity_poly.type
_entity_poly.pdbx_seq_one_letter_code
_entity_poly.pdbx_strand_id
1 'polypeptide(L)'
;MWNASWEKGGLPRGIHKQMLVGMELEYAKCAWCERVLRWKSELDVEHYRPKAEVTCWDGSPPLVSDVGPKEVYVGPGYWWLAFSWDNYSLSCSPCNRGFKRNLFPVMEPRAACTEGVELTEKALLLDPGSAFRVRDHFRWTVDGHVEGVSEEGRATIITCGLNRRDLVVRRLKVALDVNETTDMLIRSSQSSRRDDMRSARKRLMRLGDRREEFTSMVRWLVEEKLRIDWEKLPRCRLDHHRAGNVRRKIIRHPYDCACNVVTFRAIVFRHDCQRR
;
A
#
# COMPACT_ATOMS: atom_id res chain seq x y z
N MET A 1 4.48 4.01 5.32
CA MET A 1 3.45 4.22 6.34
C MET A 1 2.69 2.95 6.60
N TRP A 2 2.26 2.31 5.52
CA TRP A 2 2.25 0.86 5.27
C TRP A 2 3.55 0.08 5.64
N ASN A 3 4.50 0.71 6.34
CA ASN A 3 5.84 0.18 6.59
C ASN A 3 5.92 -0.72 7.82
N ALA A 4 4.85 -0.82 8.60
CA ALA A 4 4.79 -1.87 9.63
C ALA A 4 4.86 -3.28 9.00
N SER A 5 4.63 -3.41 7.69
CA SER A 5 4.72 -4.66 6.94
C SER A 5 6.12 -5.20 6.67
N TRP A 6 7.22 -4.49 6.95
CA TRP A 6 8.54 -4.86 6.35
C TRP A 6 9.77 -4.78 7.27
N GLU A 7 9.61 -4.71 8.59
CA GLU A 7 10.71 -4.87 9.53
C GLU A 7 10.26 -5.70 10.74
N LYS A 8 10.93 -6.84 11.01
CA LYS A 8 10.91 -7.47 12.34
C LYS A 8 11.56 -6.48 13.31
N GLY A 9 10.75 -5.85 14.15
CA GLY A 9 11.19 -4.87 15.16
C GLY A 9 10.93 -3.40 14.80
N GLY A 10 9.90 -3.12 13.99
CA GLY A 10 9.53 -1.77 13.57
C GLY A 10 9.49 -0.75 14.70
N LEU A 11 10.01 0.46 14.43
CA LEU A 11 9.89 1.62 15.32
C LEU A 11 8.44 1.73 15.85
N PRO A 12 8.22 1.95 17.16
CA PRO A 12 6.89 1.85 17.78
C PRO A 12 5.81 2.77 17.18
N ARG A 13 6.19 3.74 16.35
CA ARG A 13 5.30 4.72 15.74
C ARG A 13 5.81 4.99 14.32
N GLY A 14 5.01 4.68 13.30
CA GLY A 14 5.39 4.89 11.89
C GLY A 14 5.81 6.34 11.59
N ILE A 15 6.55 6.54 10.49
CA ILE A 15 7.13 7.85 10.08
C ILE A 15 6.13 9.03 10.06
N HIS A 16 4.83 8.76 9.94
CA HIS A 16 3.76 9.77 10.02
C HIS A 16 3.61 10.39 11.40
N LYS A 17 3.64 9.56 12.44
CA LYS A 17 3.55 10.04 13.82
C LYS A 17 4.82 10.79 14.22
N GLN A 18 5.96 10.50 13.60
CA GLN A 18 7.19 11.25 13.85
C GLN A 18 7.11 12.69 13.31
N MET A 19 6.45 12.92 12.18
CA MET A 19 6.22 14.27 11.63
C MET A 19 5.29 15.10 12.52
N LEU A 20 4.28 14.48 13.14
CA LEU A 20 3.39 15.16 14.09
C LEU A 20 4.11 15.68 15.35
N VAL A 21 5.29 15.15 15.69
CA VAL A 21 6.08 15.57 16.88
C VAL A 21 7.16 16.61 16.52
N GLY A 22 7.09 17.21 15.33
CA GLY A 22 7.94 18.36 14.99
C GLY A 22 9.32 18.00 14.43
N MET A 23 9.45 16.88 13.71
CA MET A 23 10.61 16.74 12.82
C MET A 23 10.61 17.88 11.79
N GLU A 24 11.73 18.59 11.67
CA GLU A 24 11.94 19.70 10.73
C GLU A 24 12.10 19.21 9.28
N LEU A 25 11.13 18.47 8.75
CA LEU A 25 11.08 18.14 7.32
C LEU A 25 10.11 19.09 6.61
N GLU A 26 10.55 19.63 5.48
CA GLU A 26 9.71 20.45 4.61
C GLU A 26 8.58 19.62 3.96
N TYR A 27 8.80 18.31 3.81
CA TYR A 27 7.90 17.38 3.15
C TYR A 27 7.54 16.18 4.03
N ALA A 28 6.30 15.73 3.89
CA ALA A 28 5.82 14.50 4.48
C ALA A 28 4.94 13.74 3.48
N LYS A 29 4.79 12.44 3.72
CA LYS A 29 3.89 11.60 2.95
C LYS A 29 2.44 11.82 3.40
N CYS A 30 1.46 11.64 2.52
CA CYS A 30 0.02 11.63 2.84
C CYS A 30 -0.44 10.23 3.26
N ALA A 31 -1.27 10.17 4.31
CA ALA A 31 -1.73 8.99 5.04
C ALA A 31 -2.25 7.85 4.15
N TRP A 32 -2.93 8.26 3.09
CA TRP A 32 -3.74 7.37 2.26
C TRP A 32 -3.10 7.17 0.90
N CYS A 33 -2.84 8.25 0.17
CA CYS A 33 -2.39 8.18 -1.21
C CYS A 33 -0.87 8.06 -1.38
N GLU A 34 -0.10 8.10 -0.29
CA GLU A 34 1.36 8.02 -0.29
C GLU A 34 2.10 9.11 -1.09
N ARG A 35 1.41 10.16 -1.53
CA ARG A 35 2.07 11.33 -2.14
C ARG A 35 2.95 12.05 -1.14
N VAL A 36 4.09 12.56 -1.58
CA VAL A 36 5.00 13.39 -0.80
C VAL A 36 4.66 14.85 -1.07
N LEU A 37 4.32 15.58 -0.01
CA LEU A 37 3.72 16.91 -0.08
C LEU A 37 4.33 17.82 0.98
N ARG A 38 4.26 19.14 0.77
CA ARG A 38 4.72 20.11 1.75
C ARG A 38 3.89 20.01 3.02
N TRP A 39 4.57 19.70 4.12
CA TRP A 39 3.93 19.37 5.39
C TRP A 39 2.98 20.47 5.89
N LYS A 40 3.45 21.73 5.88
CA LYS A 40 2.70 22.85 6.47
C LYS A 40 1.56 23.40 5.60
N SER A 41 1.59 23.17 4.29
CA SER A 41 0.67 23.83 3.35
C SER A 41 -0.26 22.88 2.60
N GLU A 42 0.07 21.58 2.54
CA GLU A 42 -0.67 20.61 1.72
C GLU A 42 -1.22 19.42 2.52
N LEU A 43 -0.85 19.32 3.80
CA LEU A 43 -1.28 18.24 4.71
C LEU A 43 -2.02 18.82 5.92
N ASP A 44 -3.08 18.14 6.32
CA ASP A 44 -3.84 18.42 7.52
C ASP A 44 -3.62 17.30 8.54
N VAL A 45 -3.72 17.65 9.83
CA VAL A 45 -3.96 16.64 10.88
C VAL A 45 -5.41 16.19 10.76
N GLU A 46 -5.63 14.90 10.52
CA GLU A 46 -6.95 14.31 10.43
C GLU A 46 -7.20 13.33 11.58
N HIS A 47 -8.47 13.01 11.79
CA HIS A 47 -8.89 11.91 12.64
C HIS A 47 -9.14 10.64 11.80
N TYR A 48 -8.51 9.54 12.18
CA TYR A 48 -8.81 8.21 11.61
C TYR A 48 -10.27 7.84 11.89
N ARG A 49 -10.69 7.92 13.16
CA ARG A 49 -12.06 7.79 13.66
C ARG A 49 -12.69 9.19 13.80
N PRO A 50 -13.74 9.52 13.03
CA PRO A 50 -14.36 10.84 13.02
C PRO A 50 -14.85 11.30 14.39
N LYS A 51 -14.56 12.53 14.78
CA LYS A 51 -14.91 13.05 16.13
C LYS A 51 -16.38 13.42 16.31
N ALA A 52 -17.02 13.98 15.27
CA ALA A 52 -18.32 14.64 15.39
C ALA A 52 -19.47 13.71 14.99
N GLU A 53 -19.35 13.09 13.82
CA GLU A 53 -20.34 12.19 13.25
C GLU A 53 -19.65 11.10 12.44
N VAL A 54 -20.32 9.95 12.32
CA VAL A 54 -19.90 8.86 11.45
C VAL A 54 -20.89 8.71 10.32
N THR A 55 -20.35 8.57 9.12
CA THR A 55 -21.09 8.21 7.91
C THR A 55 -20.60 6.87 7.36
N CYS A 56 -21.44 6.22 6.56
CA CYS A 56 -21.07 5.10 5.70
C CYS A 56 -21.39 5.45 4.24
N TRP A 57 -20.96 4.61 3.30
CA TRP A 57 -21.28 4.81 1.89
C TRP A 57 -22.70 4.34 1.58
N ASP A 58 -23.35 5.04 0.66
CA ASP A 58 -24.60 4.58 0.06
C ASP A 58 -24.33 3.49 -1.00
N GLY A 59 -25.06 2.38 -0.94
CA GLY A 59 -25.01 1.29 -1.92
C GLY A 59 -23.63 0.66 -2.11
N SER A 60 -23.23 0.48 -3.38
CA SER A 60 -21.95 -0.15 -3.77
C SER A 60 -21.11 0.81 -4.61
N PRO A 61 -20.36 1.74 -3.99
CA PRO A 61 -19.55 2.68 -4.73
C PRO A 61 -18.50 1.98 -5.61
N PRO A 62 -18.16 2.57 -6.77
CA PRO A 62 -17.15 1.98 -7.66
C PRO A 62 -15.76 2.08 -7.03
N LEU A 63 -14.89 1.13 -7.37
CA LEU A 63 -13.49 1.14 -6.95
C LEU A 63 -12.68 2.26 -7.60
N VAL A 64 -13.12 2.78 -8.75
CA VAL A 64 -12.50 3.87 -9.52
C VAL A 64 -13.48 5.02 -9.57
N SER A 65 -13.10 6.16 -9.00
CA SER A 65 -13.93 7.36 -8.96
C SER A 65 -13.07 8.61 -8.75
N ASP A 66 -13.45 9.70 -9.44
CA ASP A 66 -12.88 11.03 -9.23
C ASP A 66 -13.64 11.83 -8.15
N VAL A 67 -14.75 11.28 -7.64
CA VAL A 67 -15.58 11.88 -6.58
C VAL A 67 -15.71 10.93 -5.39
N GLY A 68 -15.76 11.50 -4.18
CA GLY A 68 -16.01 10.74 -2.95
C GLY A 68 -17.37 10.02 -3.00
N PRO A 69 -17.51 8.87 -2.33
CA PRO A 69 -18.77 8.14 -2.32
C PRO A 69 -19.86 8.96 -1.61
N LYS A 70 -21.12 8.72 -1.96
CA LYS A 70 -22.25 9.37 -1.28
C LYS A 70 -22.31 8.88 0.17
N GLU A 71 -22.47 9.81 1.10
CA GLU A 71 -22.45 9.54 2.55
C GLU A 71 -23.88 9.37 3.09
N VAL A 72 -24.07 8.39 3.97
CA VAL A 72 -25.29 8.18 4.76
C VAL A 72 -24.91 8.30 6.23
N TYR A 73 -25.65 9.11 6.98
CA TYR A 73 -25.44 9.28 8.41
C TYR A 73 -25.70 7.96 9.16
N VAL A 74 -24.74 7.57 10.01
CA VAL A 74 -24.83 6.35 10.84
C VAL A 74 -25.07 6.70 12.31
N GLY A 75 -24.45 7.76 12.81
CA GLY A 75 -24.58 8.14 14.22
C GLY A 75 -23.52 9.13 14.68
N PRO A 76 -23.46 9.43 15.99
CA PRO A 76 -22.46 10.31 16.56
C PRO A 76 -21.03 9.79 16.36
N GLY A 77 -20.07 10.71 16.38
CA GLY A 77 -18.63 10.42 16.26
C GLY A 77 -17.99 9.88 17.53
N TYR A 78 -16.71 9.56 17.43
CA TYR A 78 -15.85 9.11 18.52
C TYR A 78 -15.26 10.31 19.25
N TRP A 79 -16.10 11.11 19.90
CA TRP A 79 -15.68 12.37 20.53
C TRP A 79 -14.65 12.15 21.64
N TRP A 80 -14.67 11.01 22.33
CA TRP A 80 -13.66 10.63 23.33
C TRP A 80 -12.27 10.39 22.71
N LEU A 81 -12.19 10.09 21.40
CA LEU A 81 -10.93 9.94 20.67
C LEU A 81 -10.47 11.23 19.99
N ALA A 82 -11.14 12.37 20.21
CA ALA A 82 -10.81 13.63 19.56
C ALA A 82 -9.38 14.11 19.86
N PHE A 83 -8.85 13.76 21.03
CA PHE A 83 -7.51 14.09 21.52
C PHE A 83 -6.59 12.88 21.68
N SER A 84 -7.00 11.73 21.14
CA SER A 84 -6.15 10.54 21.15
C SER A 84 -5.08 10.65 20.07
N TRP A 85 -3.82 10.59 20.48
CA TRP A 85 -2.68 10.58 19.55
C TRP A 85 -2.76 9.46 18.52
N ASP A 86 -3.30 8.32 18.92
CA ASP A 86 -3.42 7.17 18.03
C ASP A 86 -4.53 7.34 17.00
N ASN A 87 -5.41 8.32 17.20
CA ASN A 87 -6.44 8.69 16.25
C ASN A 87 -5.97 9.73 15.22
N TYR A 88 -4.74 10.24 15.31
CA TYR A 88 -4.22 11.26 14.40
C TYR A 88 -3.39 10.69 13.26
N SER A 89 -3.66 11.20 12.06
CA SER A 89 -2.87 10.95 10.86
C SER A 89 -2.69 12.23 10.03
N LEU A 90 -1.79 12.17 9.04
CA LEU A 90 -1.45 13.31 8.18
C LEU A 90 -1.91 13.05 6.78
N SER A 91 -2.88 13.80 6.29
CA SER A 91 -3.47 13.54 4.99
C SER A 91 -3.67 14.81 4.18
N CYS A 92 -3.59 14.66 2.86
CA CYS A 92 -3.84 15.75 1.95
C CYS A 92 -5.34 16.03 1.84
N SER A 93 -5.68 17.28 1.52
CA SER A 93 -7.08 17.72 1.34
C SER A 93 -7.91 16.80 0.43
N PRO A 94 -7.41 16.32 -0.73
CA PRO A 94 -8.15 15.34 -1.53
C PRO A 94 -8.53 14.06 -0.76
N CYS A 95 -7.58 13.45 -0.04
CA CYS A 95 -7.87 12.21 0.68
C CYS A 95 -8.76 12.45 1.90
N ASN A 96 -8.49 13.52 2.66
CA ASN A 96 -9.21 13.87 3.87
C ASN A 96 -10.60 14.44 3.57
N ARG A 97 -10.65 15.62 2.95
CA ARG A 97 -11.86 16.42 2.78
C ARG A 97 -12.65 16.03 1.52
N GLY A 98 -11.97 15.51 0.50
CA GLY A 98 -12.61 15.13 -0.77
C GLY A 98 -13.22 13.72 -0.75
N PHE A 99 -12.59 12.77 -0.05
CA PHE A 99 -13.01 11.37 -0.03
C PHE A 99 -13.40 10.92 1.38
N LYS A 100 -12.44 10.74 2.29
CA LYS A 100 -12.65 10.11 3.61
C LYS A 100 -13.72 10.83 4.42
N ARG A 101 -13.66 12.16 4.56
CA ARG A 101 -14.62 12.97 5.32
C ARG A 101 -14.97 12.31 6.66
N ASN A 102 -16.25 12.05 6.89
CA ASN A 102 -16.77 11.37 8.08
C ASN A 102 -17.01 9.87 7.85
N LEU A 103 -16.62 9.34 6.69
CA LEU A 103 -16.79 7.93 6.36
C LEU A 103 -15.93 7.08 7.26
N PHE A 104 -16.60 6.21 8.00
CA PHE A 104 -15.96 5.21 8.83
C PHE A 104 -16.78 3.91 8.76
N PRO A 105 -16.64 3.15 7.65
CA PRO A 105 -17.36 1.90 7.48
C PRO A 105 -16.90 0.88 8.52
N VAL A 106 -17.87 0.26 9.19
CA VAL A 106 -17.69 -0.83 10.15
C VAL A 106 -18.44 -2.05 9.63
N MET A 107 -17.95 -3.25 9.96
CA MET A 107 -18.54 -4.52 9.49
C MET A 107 -19.97 -4.69 9.99
N GLU A 108 -20.20 -4.36 11.26
CA GLU A 108 -21.51 -4.45 11.90
C GLU A 108 -21.95 -3.06 12.39
N PRO A 109 -23.26 -2.74 12.35
CA PRO A 109 -23.78 -1.49 12.91
C PRO A 109 -23.41 -1.35 14.38
N ARG A 110 -23.04 -0.13 14.80
CA ARG A 110 -22.76 0.18 16.21
C ARG A 110 -24.05 0.07 17.02
N ALA A 111 -24.09 -0.83 18.00
CA ALA A 111 -25.23 -0.98 18.90
C ALA A 111 -25.42 0.25 19.81
N ALA A 112 -24.32 0.91 20.20
CA ALA A 112 -24.33 2.14 20.97
C ALA A 112 -23.09 2.99 20.63
N CYS A 113 -23.21 4.31 20.74
CA CYS A 113 -22.10 5.25 20.56
C CYS A 113 -21.51 5.64 21.93
N THR A 114 -20.81 4.70 22.55
CA THR A 114 -20.20 4.86 23.87
C THR A 114 -18.68 4.67 23.81
N GLU A 115 -17.98 5.32 24.73
CA GLU A 115 -16.53 5.12 24.92
C GLU A 115 -16.19 3.63 25.08
N GLY A 116 -15.10 3.20 24.42
CA GLY A 116 -14.65 1.81 24.42
C GLY A 116 -15.24 0.95 23.30
N VAL A 117 -16.24 1.42 22.54
CA VAL A 117 -16.80 0.66 21.39
C VAL A 117 -15.73 0.36 20.33
N GLU A 118 -14.71 1.21 20.22
CA GLU A 118 -13.58 1.06 19.31
C GLU A 118 -12.73 -0.19 19.56
N LEU A 119 -12.85 -0.79 20.75
CA LEU A 119 -12.14 -2.01 21.14
C LEU A 119 -12.83 -3.28 20.66
N THR A 120 -14.15 -3.22 20.40
CA THR A 120 -14.97 -4.36 20.01
C THR A 120 -15.45 -4.30 18.57
N GLU A 121 -15.62 -3.10 18.02
CA GLU A 121 -16.09 -2.96 16.64
C GLU A 121 -14.99 -3.33 15.64
N LYS A 122 -15.41 -3.85 14.49
CA LYS A 122 -14.51 -4.17 13.39
C LYS A 122 -14.59 -3.11 12.30
N ALA A 123 -13.62 -2.19 12.28
CA ALA A 123 -13.49 -1.20 11.23
C ALA A 123 -13.12 -1.86 9.89
N LEU A 124 -13.79 -1.45 8.81
CA LEU A 124 -13.41 -1.82 7.44
C LEU A 124 -12.34 -0.89 6.86
N LEU A 125 -12.21 0.33 7.38
CA LEU A 125 -11.13 1.23 7.00
C LEU A 125 -9.83 0.83 7.69
N LEU A 126 -8.79 0.48 6.94
CA LEU A 126 -7.49 0.15 7.53
C LEU A 126 -6.82 1.41 8.09
N ASP A 127 -6.33 1.34 9.32
CA ASP A 127 -5.59 2.43 9.96
C ASP A 127 -4.13 2.46 9.47
N PRO A 128 -3.69 3.51 8.74
CA PRO A 128 -2.30 3.65 8.32
C PRO A 128 -1.30 3.83 9.48
N GLY A 129 -1.80 4.19 10.67
CA GLY A 129 -1.05 4.30 11.91
C GLY A 129 -0.83 2.97 12.64
N SER A 130 -1.55 1.92 12.24
CA SER A 130 -1.50 0.58 12.84
C SER A 130 -0.72 -0.41 11.97
N ALA A 131 -0.24 -1.48 12.60
CA ALA A 131 0.50 -2.52 11.91
C ALA A 131 -0.42 -3.52 11.20
N PHE A 132 -0.27 -3.67 9.89
CA PHE A 132 -0.90 -4.72 9.09
C PHE A 132 0.00 -5.08 7.89
N ARG A 133 -0.27 -6.20 7.23
CA ARG A 133 0.49 -6.65 6.05
C ARG A 133 -0.18 -6.16 4.75
N VAL A 134 0.46 -5.25 4.01
CA VAL A 134 -0.13 -4.63 2.79
C VAL A 134 -0.68 -5.66 1.81
N ARG A 135 0.08 -6.73 1.56
CA ARG A 135 -0.25 -7.78 0.58
C ARG A 135 -1.53 -8.55 0.89
N ASP A 136 -2.00 -8.51 2.15
CA ASP A 136 -3.24 -9.20 2.55
C ASP A 136 -4.48 -8.41 2.18
N HIS A 137 -4.32 -7.12 1.92
CA HIS A 137 -5.42 -6.21 1.65
C HIS A 137 -5.33 -5.58 0.26
N PHE A 138 -4.13 -5.46 -0.33
CA PHE A 138 -3.94 -4.75 -1.58
C PHE A 138 -3.09 -5.51 -2.59
N ARG A 139 -3.52 -5.42 -3.84
CA ARG A 139 -2.75 -5.77 -5.02
C ARG A 139 -2.56 -4.53 -5.88
N TRP A 140 -1.41 -4.43 -6.52
CA TRP A 140 -1.08 -3.33 -7.43
C TRP A 140 -1.00 -3.84 -8.86
N THR A 141 -1.44 -3.03 -9.81
CA THR A 141 -1.36 -3.34 -11.23
C THR A 141 -0.28 -2.48 -11.90
N VAL A 142 0.22 -2.94 -13.05
CA VAL A 142 1.28 -2.24 -13.80
C VAL A 142 0.80 -0.91 -14.39
N ASP A 143 -0.50 -0.71 -14.54
CA ASP A 143 -1.12 0.53 -15.00
C ASP A 143 -1.40 1.53 -13.86
N GLY A 144 -0.98 1.19 -12.63
CA GLY A 144 -1.04 2.10 -11.49
C GLY A 144 -2.38 2.10 -10.76
N HIS A 145 -3.23 1.08 -10.92
CA HIS A 145 -4.40 0.84 -10.06
C HIS A 145 -4.03 0.04 -8.81
N VAL A 146 -4.89 0.16 -7.80
CA VAL A 146 -4.88 -0.71 -6.61
C VAL A 146 -6.18 -1.49 -6.54
N GLU A 147 -6.09 -2.78 -6.22
CA GLU A 147 -7.21 -3.70 -6.05
C GLU A 147 -7.29 -4.14 -4.59
N GLY A 148 -8.51 -4.31 -4.08
CA GLY A 148 -8.75 -4.83 -2.73
C GLY A 148 -8.75 -6.36 -2.74
N VAL A 149 -7.81 -6.97 -2.02
CA VAL A 149 -7.74 -8.42 -1.82
C VAL A 149 -8.69 -8.88 -0.71
N SER A 150 -8.89 -8.02 0.29
CA SER A 150 -9.82 -8.22 1.40
C SER A 150 -10.93 -7.17 1.38
N GLU A 151 -11.96 -7.39 2.21
CA GLU A 151 -13.04 -6.43 2.41
C GLU A 151 -12.51 -5.10 2.96
N GLU A 152 -11.58 -5.14 3.92
CA GLU A 152 -10.97 -3.95 4.49
C GLU A 152 -10.12 -3.19 3.46
N GLY A 153 -9.42 -3.93 2.59
CA GLY A 153 -8.67 -3.35 1.48
C GLY A 153 -9.57 -2.64 0.49
N ARG A 154 -10.63 -3.31 0.05
CA ARG A 154 -11.65 -2.75 -0.86
C ARG A 154 -12.30 -1.50 -0.26
N ALA A 155 -12.71 -1.58 1.01
CA ALA A 155 -13.32 -0.49 1.73
C ALA A 155 -12.39 0.73 1.85
N THR A 156 -11.10 0.50 2.08
CA THR A 156 -10.09 1.57 2.15
C THR A 156 -9.90 2.25 0.79
N ILE A 157 -9.89 1.49 -0.32
CA ILE A 157 -9.76 2.06 -1.68
C ILE A 157 -10.92 3.01 -1.98
N ILE A 158 -12.15 2.56 -1.69
CA ILE A 158 -13.38 3.33 -1.91
C ILE A 158 -13.39 4.56 -1.02
N THR A 159 -13.21 4.37 0.29
CA THR A 159 -13.34 5.43 1.31
C THR A 159 -12.33 6.55 1.08
N CYS A 160 -11.11 6.23 0.65
CA CYS A 160 -10.03 7.21 0.47
C CYS A 160 -9.77 7.60 -0.98
N GLY A 161 -10.57 7.11 -1.93
CA GLY A 161 -10.43 7.45 -3.35
C GLY A 161 -9.08 7.04 -3.93
N LEU A 162 -8.61 5.83 -3.60
CA LEU A 162 -7.26 5.39 -3.96
C LEU A 162 -7.10 5.03 -5.44
N ASN A 163 -8.16 5.08 -6.25
CA ASN A 163 -8.10 4.98 -7.71
C ASN A 163 -8.74 6.18 -8.43
N ARG A 164 -8.68 7.37 -7.85
CA ARG A 164 -8.95 8.59 -8.62
C ARG A 164 -7.91 8.79 -9.73
N ARG A 165 -8.31 9.39 -10.84
CA ARG A 165 -7.52 9.49 -12.08
C ARG A 165 -6.16 10.16 -11.87
N ASP A 166 -6.11 11.25 -11.09
CA ASP A 166 -4.85 11.93 -10.77
C ASP A 166 -3.83 10.99 -10.13
N LEU A 167 -4.30 10.18 -9.18
CA LEU A 167 -3.47 9.27 -8.41
C LEU A 167 -3.03 8.08 -9.25
N VAL A 168 -3.93 7.51 -10.06
CA VAL A 168 -3.60 6.43 -11.00
C VAL A 168 -2.53 6.87 -11.99
N VAL A 169 -2.67 8.05 -12.61
CA VAL A 169 -1.70 8.58 -13.57
C VAL A 169 -0.34 8.82 -12.92
N ARG A 170 -0.29 9.33 -11.68
CA ARG A 170 0.97 9.50 -10.94
C ARG A 170 1.65 8.17 -10.65
N ARG A 171 0.87 7.18 -10.20
CA ARG A 171 1.35 5.83 -9.93
C ARG A 171 1.84 5.13 -11.19
N LEU A 172 1.15 5.28 -12.32
CA LEU A 172 1.56 4.74 -13.61
C LEU A 172 2.99 5.17 -13.98
N LYS A 173 3.33 6.45 -13.81
CA LYS A 173 4.70 6.95 -14.11
C LYS A 173 5.76 6.20 -13.30
N VAL A 174 5.53 6.04 -12.00
CA VAL A 174 6.44 5.30 -11.11
C VAL A 174 6.44 3.81 -11.43
N ALA A 175 5.29 3.22 -11.78
CA ALA A 175 5.17 1.81 -12.16
C ALA A 175 5.98 1.49 -13.43
N LEU A 176 5.97 2.38 -14.43
CA LEU A 176 6.80 2.27 -15.64
C LEU A 176 8.29 2.27 -15.28
N ASP A 177 8.74 3.22 -14.46
CA ASP A 177 10.12 3.30 -13.98
C ASP A 177 10.56 2.02 -13.25
N VAL A 178 9.70 1.48 -12.38
CA VAL A 178 9.95 0.22 -11.68
C VAL A 178 10.04 -0.94 -12.66
N ASN A 179 9.10 -1.01 -13.61
CA ASN A 179 9.03 -2.09 -14.58
C ASN A 179 10.29 -2.13 -15.46
N GLU A 180 10.70 -0.98 -15.99
CA GLU A 180 11.91 -0.81 -16.80
C GLU A 180 13.19 -1.15 -16.02
N THR A 181 13.30 -0.68 -14.78
CA THR A 181 14.47 -0.97 -13.92
C THR A 181 14.54 -2.46 -13.60
N THR A 182 13.40 -3.09 -13.36
CA THR A 182 13.33 -4.52 -13.08
C THR A 182 13.70 -5.34 -14.32
N ASP A 183 13.28 -4.92 -15.52
CA ASP A 183 13.69 -5.55 -16.78
C ASP A 183 15.18 -5.39 -17.05
N MET A 184 15.74 -4.22 -16.76
CA MET A 184 17.18 -4.00 -16.82
C MET A 184 17.90 -4.95 -15.87
N LEU A 185 17.45 -5.07 -14.63
CA LEU A 185 18.04 -6.00 -13.65
C LEU A 185 18.00 -7.45 -14.15
N ILE A 186 16.88 -7.88 -14.74
CA ILE A 186 16.70 -9.22 -15.31
C ILE A 186 17.65 -9.45 -16.49
N ARG A 187 17.72 -8.53 -17.46
CA ARG A 187 18.60 -8.67 -18.64
C ARG A 187 20.09 -8.61 -18.28
N SER A 188 20.47 -7.70 -17.39
CA SER A 188 21.85 -7.58 -16.92
C SER A 188 22.25 -8.80 -16.08
N SER A 189 21.30 -9.38 -15.33
CA SER A 189 21.49 -10.68 -14.69
C SER A 189 21.79 -11.74 -15.74
N GLN A 190 20.95 -11.94 -16.75
CA GLN A 190 21.17 -12.98 -17.78
C GLN A 190 22.50 -12.82 -18.57
N SER A 191 22.99 -11.60 -18.71
CA SER A 191 24.24 -11.27 -19.43
C SER A 191 25.47 -11.10 -18.53
N SER A 192 25.36 -11.38 -17.23
CA SER A 192 26.47 -11.29 -16.25
C SER A 192 27.08 -9.89 -16.10
N ARG A 193 26.34 -8.83 -16.44
CA ARG A 193 26.82 -7.44 -16.36
C ARG A 193 26.70 -6.89 -14.94
N ARG A 194 27.71 -7.16 -14.11
CA ARG A 194 27.67 -6.88 -12.67
C ARG A 194 27.41 -5.41 -12.32
N ASP A 195 27.96 -4.47 -13.06
CA ASP A 195 27.79 -3.04 -12.78
C ASP A 195 26.39 -2.53 -13.12
N ASP A 196 25.81 -3.01 -14.22
CA ASP A 196 24.42 -2.73 -14.58
C ASP A 196 23.46 -3.33 -13.54
N MET A 197 23.71 -4.56 -13.09
CA MET A 197 22.93 -5.22 -12.04
C MET A 197 22.96 -4.42 -10.74
N ARG A 198 24.15 -3.95 -10.33
CA ARG A 198 24.34 -3.12 -9.14
C ARG A 198 23.59 -1.80 -9.28
N SER A 199 23.67 -1.17 -10.45
CA SER A 199 23.03 0.12 -10.74
C SER A 199 21.51 0.01 -10.75
N ALA A 200 20.95 -1.00 -11.42
CA ALA A 200 19.52 -1.27 -11.46
C ALA A 200 18.98 -1.58 -10.06
N ARG A 201 19.68 -2.42 -9.28
CA ARG A 201 19.31 -2.70 -7.88
C ARG A 201 19.32 -1.43 -7.03
N LYS A 202 20.37 -0.61 -7.13
CA LYS A 202 20.45 0.67 -6.40
C LYS A 202 19.29 1.60 -6.77
N ARG A 203 18.88 1.63 -8.05
CA ARG A 203 17.71 2.39 -8.49
C ARG A 203 16.40 1.86 -7.88
N LEU A 204 16.18 0.55 -7.91
CA LEU A 204 15.00 -0.05 -7.26
C LEU A 204 14.96 0.31 -5.77
N MET A 205 16.07 0.13 -5.04
CA MET A 205 16.12 0.46 -3.61
C MET A 205 15.77 1.91 -3.30
N ARG A 206 16.15 2.86 -4.18
CA ARG A 206 15.71 4.25 -4.05
C ARG A 206 14.21 4.39 -4.29
N LEU A 207 13.68 3.86 -5.40
CA LEU A 207 12.25 3.94 -5.72
C LEU A 207 11.36 3.34 -4.61
N GLY A 208 11.80 2.26 -3.96
CA GLY A 208 11.06 1.60 -2.88
C GLY A 208 11.45 2.06 -1.47
N ASP A 209 12.20 3.16 -1.34
CA ASP A 209 12.49 3.75 -0.04
C ASP A 209 11.19 4.19 0.63
N ARG A 210 11.16 4.09 1.97
CA ARG A 210 9.99 4.46 2.79
C ARG A 210 9.57 5.92 2.65
N ARG A 211 10.49 6.80 2.27
CA ARG A 211 10.28 8.25 2.10
C ARG A 211 9.72 8.62 0.73
N GLU A 212 9.93 7.78 -0.28
CA GLU A 212 9.46 8.04 -1.65
C GLU A 212 7.96 7.81 -1.81
N GLU A 213 7.37 8.37 -2.87
CA GLU A 213 5.97 8.15 -3.20
C GLU A 213 5.67 6.68 -3.54
N PHE A 214 4.47 6.23 -3.20
CA PHE A 214 3.91 4.93 -3.63
C PHE A 214 4.79 3.71 -3.27
N THR A 215 5.50 3.79 -2.14
CA THR A 215 6.40 2.73 -1.66
C THR A 215 5.74 1.35 -1.70
N SER A 216 4.47 1.24 -1.27
CA SER A 216 3.74 -0.03 -1.25
C SER A 216 3.59 -0.64 -2.64
N MET A 217 3.29 0.19 -3.65
CA MET A 217 3.18 -0.23 -5.04
C MET A 217 4.54 -0.66 -5.58
N VAL A 218 5.58 0.15 -5.37
CA VAL A 218 6.93 -0.15 -5.87
C VAL A 218 7.40 -1.49 -5.34
N ARG A 219 7.28 -1.73 -4.03
CA ARG A 219 7.67 -2.98 -3.40
C ARG A 219 6.86 -4.15 -3.96
N TRP A 220 5.53 -4.00 -4.04
CA TRP A 220 4.66 -5.03 -4.62
C TRP A 220 5.10 -5.42 -6.03
N LEU A 221 5.31 -4.45 -6.92
CA LEU A 221 5.65 -4.67 -8.34
C LEU A 221 6.98 -5.41 -8.48
N VAL A 222 7.98 -5.01 -7.69
CA VAL A 222 9.30 -5.66 -7.70
C VAL A 222 9.22 -7.09 -7.20
N GLU A 223 8.54 -7.30 -6.08
CA GLU A 223 8.42 -8.63 -5.50
C GLU A 223 7.58 -9.58 -6.36
N GLU A 224 6.52 -9.09 -7.00
CA GLU A 224 5.70 -9.91 -7.90
C GLU A 224 6.50 -10.32 -9.14
N LYS A 225 7.23 -9.35 -9.73
CA LYS A 225 8.00 -9.58 -10.95
C LYS A 225 9.25 -10.43 -10.71
N LEU A 226 9.94 -10.24 -9.58
CA LEU A 226 11.15 -11.00 -9.23
C LEU A 226 10.87 -12.26 -8.41
N ARG A 227 9.68 -12.43 -7.84
CA ARG A 227 9.37 -13.55 -6.92
C ARG A 227 10.34 -13.63 -5.73
N ILE A 228 10.78 -12.47 -5.23
CA ILE A 228 11.66 -12.32 -4.07
C ILE A 228 11.05 -11.29 -3.14
N ASP A 229 11.05 -11.53 -1.83
CA ASP A 229 10.60 -10.52 -0.86
C ASP A 229 11.52 -9.30 -0.87
N TRP A 230 10.94 -8.11 -0.73
CA TRP A 230 11.63 -6.84 -0.83
C TRP A 230 12.83 -6.74 0.11
N GLU A 231 12.69 -7.24 1.34
CA GLU A 231 13.74 -7.26 2.36
C GLU A 231 14.99 -8.07 1.94
N LYS A 232 14.83 -9.01 1.01
CA LYS A 232 15.90 -9.87 0.51
C LYS A 232 16.58 -9.28 -0.71
N LEU A 233 15.95 -8.33 -1.40
CA LEU A 233 16.50 -7.70 -2.61
C LEU A 233 17.90 -7.10 -2.42
N PRO A 234 18.24 -6.42 -1.29
CA PRO A 234 19.59 -5.91 -1.07
C PRO A 234 20.66 -7.01 -0.98
N ARG A 235 20.29 -8.18 -0.45
CA ARG A 235 21.19 -9.29 -0.10
C ARG A 235 21.24 -10.39 -1.15
N CYS A 236 20.36 -10.37 -2.15
CA CYS A 236 20.27 -11.43 -3.14
C CYS A 236 21.53 -11.47 -4.04
N ARG A 237 22.23 -12.60 -4.04
CA ARG A 237 23.16 -12.94 -5.12
C ARG A 237 22.31 -13.31 -6.33
N LEU A 238 22.58 -12.66 -7.45
CA LEU A 238 21.91 -12.94 -8.72
C LEU A 238 22.76 -14.01 -9.40
N ASP A 239 22.53 -15.28 -9.07
CA ASP A 239 23.32 -16.39 -9.59
C ASP A 239 22.66 -17.00 -10.83
N HIS A 240 23.47 -17.25 -11.84
CA HIS A 240 23.09 -17.82 -13.13
C HIS A 240 22.96 -19.33 -13.02
N HIS A 241 21.74 -19.84 -12.84
CA HIS A 241 21.49 -21.26 -13.09
C HIS A 241 20.40 -21.45 -14.14
N ARG A 242 20.70 -22.36 -15.09
CA ARG A 242 19.78 -22.86 -16.12
C ARG A 242 18.49 -23.32 -15.45
N ALA A 243 17.35 -22.85 -15.95
CA ALA A 243 16.02 -23.22 -15.50
C ALA A 243 15.89 -24.75 -15.40
N GLY A 244 15.80 -25.27 -14.18
CA GLY A 244 15.34 -26.63 -13.92
C GLY A 244 13.82 -26.66 -13.95
N ASN A 245 13.25 -27.68 -14.58
CA ASN A 245 11.80 -27.88 -14.70
C ASN A 245 11.10 -27.92 -13.33
N VAL A 246 10.44 -26.82 -12.95
CA VAL A 246 9.50 -26.83 -11.82
C VAL A 246 8.16 -27.33 -12.33
N ARG A 247 7.75 -28.53 -11.91
CA ARG A 247 6.41 -29.07 -12.17
C ARG A 247 5.37 -28.19 -11.47
N ARG A 248 4.50 -27.55 -12.26
CA ARG A 248 3.32 -26.81 -11.76
C ARG A 248 2.37 -27.79 -11.07
N LYS A 249 2.01 -27.53 -9.80
CA LYS A 249 0.81 -28.11 -9.18
C LYS A 249 -0.36 -27.22 -9.58
N ILE A 250 -1.14 -27.66 -10.57
CA ILE A 250 -2.33 -26.97 -11.05
C ILE A 250 -3.40 -27.12 -9.97
N ILE A 251 -3.75 -26.03 -9.28
CA ILE A 251 -5.00 -25.94 -8.53
C ILE A 251 -6.03 -25.44 -9.54
N ARG A 252 -6.95 -26.32 -9.98
CA ARG A 252 -8.05 -25.96 -10.86
C ARG A 252 -9.14 -25.28 -10.02
N HIS A 253 -9.48 -24.03 -10.33
CA HIS A 253 -10.74 -23.42 -9.91
C HIS A 253 -11.82 -23.72 -10.98
N PRO A 254 -13.12 -23.81 -10.63
CA PRO A 254 -14.14 -24.46 -11.48
C PRO A 254 -14.58 -23.70 -12.75
N TYR A 255 -13.98 -22.55 -13.08
CA TYR A 255 -14.46 -21.69 -14.16
C TYR A 255 -13.28 -21.11 -14.96
N ASP A 256 -12.60 -21.90 -15.78
CA ASP A 256 -11.63 -21.37 -16.74
C ASP A 256 -11.89 -21.94 -18.14
N CYS A 257 -12.38 -21.06 -19.02
CA CYS A 257 -12.32 -21.24 -20.47
C CYS A 257 -10.88 -21.12 -20.95
N ALA A 258 -10.50 -22.00 -21.87
CA ALA A 258 -9.13 -22.16 -22.34
C ALA A 258 -8.57 -20.90 -23.02
N CYS A 259 -7.49 -20.36 -22.47
CA CYS A 259 -6.58 -19.48 -23.20
C CYS A 259 -5.14 -20.02 -23.12
N ASN A 260 -4.51 -20.12 -24.29
CA ASN A 260 -3.18 -20.67 -24.51
C ASN A 260 -2.13 -19.98 -23.62
N VAL A 261 -1.44 -20.77 -22.79
CA VAL A 261 -0.38 -20.27 -21.91
C VAL A 261 0.94 -20.22 -22.69
N VAL A 262 1.38 -19.02 -23.05
CA VAL A 262 2.76 -18.77 -23.50
C VAL A 262 3.70 -18.94 -22.29
N THR A 263 4.60 -19.91 -22.37
CA THR A 263 5.61 -20.17 -21.32
C THR A 263 6.75 -19.15 -21.37
N PHE A 264 6.86 -18.28 -20.36
CA PHE A 264 8.08 -17.50 -20.11
C PHE A 264 9.05 -18.27 -19.22
N ARG A 265 10.35 -18.25 -19.58
CA ARG A 265 11.47 -18.84 -18.80
C ARG A 265 11.53 -18.19 -17.41
N ALA A 266 11.28 -18.97 -16.35
CA ALA A 266 11.41 -18.51 -14.97
C ALA A 266 12.90 -18.42 -14.55
N ILE A 267 13.27 -17.31 -13.90
CA ILE A 267 14.55 -17.13 -13.21
C ILE A 267 14.39 -17.71 -11.80
N VAL A 268 15.33 -18.56 -11.38
CA VAL A 268 15.35 -19.15 -10.03
C VAL A 268 16.36 -18.40 -9.18
N PHE A 269 15.91 -17.70 -8.14
CA PHE A 269 16.77 -17.02 -7.17
C PHE A 269 17.10 -17.96 -6.01
N ARG A 270 18.38 -18.23 -5.73
CA ARG A 270 18.79 -19.01 -4.56
C ARG A 270 19.02 -18.12 -3.35
N HIS A 271 18.57 -18.63 -2.21
CA HIS A 271 18.81 -18.07 -0.90
C HIS A 271 20.03 -18.78 -0.30
N ASP A 272 21.22 -18.21 -0.45
CA ASP A 272 22.38 -18.70 0.30
C ASP A 272 22.32 -18.13 1.72
N CYS A 273 21.69 -18.88 2.61
CA CYS A 273 21.82 -18.69 4.04
C CYS A 273 23.14 -19.33 4.49
N GLN A 274 24.29 -18.75 4.10
CA GLN A 274 25.55 -19.12 4.72
C GLN A 274 25.70 -18.35 6.02
N ARG A 275 25.51 -19.09 7.13
CA ARG A 275 26.03 -18.71 8.45
C ARG A 275 27.52 -18.40 8.33
N ARG A 276 27.92 -17.22 8.76
CA ARG A 276 29.22 -16.94 9.34
C ARG A 276 29.01 -16.08 10.57
#